data_AF-A0A1F7PQA4-F1
#
_entry.id   AF-A0A1F7PQA4-F1
#
_cell.length_a   1.000
_cell.length_b   1.000
_cell.length_c   1.000
_cell.angle_alpha   90.00
_cell.angle_beta   90.00
_cell.angle_gamma   90.00
#
_symmetry.space_group_name_H-M   'P 1'
#
loop_
_entity.id
_entity.type
_entity.pdbx_description
1 polymer ?
#
loop_
_entity_poly.entity_id
_entity_poly.type
_entity_poly.pdbx_seq_one_letter_code
_entity_poly.pdbx_strand_id
1 'polypeptide(L)'
;MCPREPGAVVLPLERGGRARRMDAAAVHRALGALVDARGVGDRVQLREACAGGCAGPGPNVSVDIFPVPPPGEKADSVAIGWKTYVYSLASLDCLARVIDENLGTAGPPRRRAR
;
A
#
# COMPACT_ATOMS: atom_id res chain seq x y z
N MET A 1 -3.39 -2.76 7.43
CA MET A 1 -3.75 -1.35 7.76
C MET A 1 -4.94 -1.33 8.70
N CYS A 2 -5.02 -0.41 9.65
CA CYS A 2 -6.12 -0.42 10.62
C CYS A 2 -7.25 0.53 10.17
N PRO A 3 -8.47 0.04 9.92
CA PRO A 3 -9.58 0.88 9.43
C PRO A 3 -10.06 1.91 10.47
N ARG A 4 -9.67 1.75 11.75
CA ARG A 4 -10.00 2.64 12.86
C ARG A 4 -8.96 3.74 13.09
N GLU A 5 -7.89 3.78 12.32
CA GLU A 5 -6.89 4.84 12.47
C GLU A 5 -7.53 6.22 12.22
N PRO A 6 -7.31 7.19 13.12
CA PRO A 6 -7.80 8.53 12.93
C PRO A 6 -7.04 9.23 11.81
N GLY A 7 -7.71 10.20 11.18
CA GLY A 7 -7.11 11.09 10.20
C GLY A 7 -7.36 10.70 8.74
N ALA A 8 -6.70 11.40 7.84
CA ALA A 8 -6.91 11.28 6.41
C ALA A 8 -5.69 11.77 5.63
N VAL A 9 -5.46 11.17 4.48
CA VAL A 9 -4.44 11.57 3.52
C VAL A 9 -5.09 12.25 2.31
N VAL A 10 -4.39 13.20 1.69
CA VAL A 10 -4.81 13.81 0.42
C VAL A 10 -3.76 13.50 -0.65
N LEU A 11 -4.09 12.59 -1.54
CA LEU A 11 -3.26 12.21 -2.68
C LEU A 11 -4.14 11.62 -3.80
N PRO A 12 -3.69 11.59 -5.06
CA PRO A 12 -4.46 10.95 -6.12
C PRO A 12 -4.36 9.43 -6.03
N LEU A 13 -5.35 8.73 -6.60
CA LEU A 13 -5.33 7.27 -6.68
C LEU A 13 -4.22 6.79 -7.61
N GLU A 14 -4.18 7.37 -8.80
CA GLU A 14 -3.19 7.10 -9.84
C GLU A 14 -2.40 8.36 -10.18
N ARG A 15 -1.24 8.16 -10.80
CA ARG A 15 -0.33 9.24 -11.14
C ARG A 15 -0.99 10.23 -12.11
N GLY A 16 -0.90 11.53 -11.79
CA GLY A 16 -1.51 12.59 -12.59
C GLY A 16 -3.03 12.73 -12.41
N GLY A 17 -3.65 11.86 -11.59
CA GLY A 17 -5.06 11.96 -11.25
C GLY A 17 -5.36 13.12 -10.30
N ARG A 18 -6.66 13.36 -10.07
CA ARG A 18 -7.12 14.36 -9.08
C ARG A 18 -6.88 13.84 -7.67
N ALA A 19 -6.26 14.68 -6.83
CA ALA A 19 -6.07 14.36 -5.42
C ALA A 19 -7.42 14.26 -4.67
N ARG A 20 -7.53 13.29 -3.77
CA ARG A 20 -8.74 13.03 -2.99
C ARG A 20 -8.37 12.85 -1.52
N ARG A 21 -9.19 13.39 -0.64
CA ARG A 21 -9.08 13.11 0.80
C ARG A 21 -9.62 11.71 1.08
N MET A 22 -8.83 10.88 1.75
CA MET A 22 -9.16 9.49 2.06
C MET A 22 -8.77 9.17 3.50
N ASP A 23 -9.73 8.66 4.27
CA ASP A 23 -9.48 8.01 5.56
C ASP A 23 -8.95 6.58 5.37
N ALA A 24 -8.68 5.86 6.46
CA ALA A 24 -8.18 4.48 6.41
C ALA A 24 -9.12 3.55 5.61
N ALA A 25 -10.44 3.62 5.82
CA ALA A 25 -11.38 2.77 5.11
C ALA A 25 -11.42 3.08 3.60
N ALA A 26 -11.35 4.35 3.22
CA ALA A 26 -11.28 4.79 1.84
C ALA A 26 -9.97 4.36 1.17
N VAL A 27 -8.84 4.45 1.87
CA VAL A 27 -7.55 3.93 1.38
C VAL A 27 -7.61 2.42 1.15
N HIS A 28 -8.19 1.64 2.09
CA HIS A 28 -8.34 0.19 1.94
C HIS A 28 -9.17 -0.18 0.71
N ARG A 29 -10.35 0.45 0.54
CA ARG A 29 -11.20 0.23 -0.64
C ARG A 29 -10.51 0.61 -1.94
N ALA A 30 -9.78 1.73 -1.94
CA ALA A 30 -9.07 2.20 -3.12
C ALA A 30 -7.92 1.27 -3.51
N LEU A 31 -7.16 0.75 -2.53
CA LEU A 31 -6.15 -0.28 -2.78
C LEU A 31 -6.79 -1.55 -3.34
N GLY A 32 -7.95 -1.96 -2.82
CA GLY A 32 -8.68 -3.13 -3.33
C GLY A 32 -9.05 -2.97 -4.80
N ALA A 33 -9.68 -1.83 -5.13
CA ALA A 33 -10.03 -1.51 -6.52
C ALA A 33 -8.80 -1.46 -7.44
N LEU A 34 -7.65 -0.99 -6.96
CA LEU A 34 -6.39 -0.98 -7.74
C LEU A 34 -5.84 -2.40 -7.95
N VAL A 35 -5.90 -3.27 -6.93
CA VAL A 35 -5.51 -4.68 -7.05
C VAL A 35 -6.38 -5.39 -8.09
N ASP A 36 -7.70 -5.18 -8.01
CA ASP A 36 -8.67 -5.77 -8.93
C ASP A 36 -8.46 -5.27 -10.36
N ALA A 37 -8.35 -3.94 -10.54
CA ALA A 37 -8.16 -3.33 -11.86
C ALA A 37 -6.85 -3.76 -12.54
N ARG A 38 -5.82 -4.11 -11.76
CA ARG A 38 -4.52 -4.58 -12.25
C ARG A 38 -4.47 -6.10 -12.43
N GLY A 39 -5.46 -6.84 -11.95
CA GLY A 39 -5.47 -8.30 -11.99
C GLY A 39 -4.36 -8.96 -11.18
N VAL A 40 -3.96 -8.35 -10.05
CA VAL A 40 -2.85 -8.84 -9.20
C VAL A 40 -3.31 -9.42 -7.85
N GLY A 41 -4.59 -9.79 -7.74
CA GLY A 41 -5.18 -10.33 -6.50
C GLY A 41 -4.63 -11.70 -6.08
N ASP A 42 -3.98 -12.42 -7.00
CA ASP A 42 -3.24 -13.65 -6.71
C ASP A 42 -1.92 -13.39 -5.97
N ARG A 43 -1.36 -12.19 -6.13
CA ARG A 43 -0.06 -11.78 -5.56
C ARG A 43 -0.18 -10.79 -4.41
N VAL A 44 -1.30 -10.07 -4.32
CA VAL A 44 -1.52 -9.02 -3.32
C VAL A 44 -2.77 -9.33 -2.50
N GLN A 45 -2.59 -9.40 -1.19
CA GLN A 45 -3.69 -9.52 -0.23
C GLN A 45 -3.78 -8.27 0.63
N LEU A 46 -4.99 -7.76 0.81
CA LEU A 46 -5.26 -6.65 1.72
C LEU A 46 -5.78 -7.19 3.03
N ARG A 47 -5.21 -6.69 4.14
CA ARG A 47 -5.58 -7.11 5.49
C ARG A 47 -5.79 -5.92 6.41
N GLU A 48 -6.84 -6.05 7.21
CA GLU A 48 -7.08 -5.18 8.36
C GLU A 48 -6.20 -5.63 9.53
N ALA A 49 -5.22 -4.79 9.87
CA ALA A 49 -4.23 -5.07 10.91
C ALA A 49 -3.53 -3.78 11.31
N CYS A 50 -3.05 -3.71 12.56
CA CYS A 50 -2.26 -2.58 13.03
C CYS A 50 -0.99 -2.42 12.19
N ALA A 51 -0.83 -1.27 11.54
CA ALA A 51 0.39 -0.92 10.80
C ALA A 51 1.41 -0.17 11.68
N GLY A 52 1.11 0.01 12.97
CA GLY A 52 1.81 0.94 13.85
C GLY A 52 1.39 2.39 13.61
N GLY A 53 1.86 3.29 14.48
CA GLY A 53 1.61 4.73 14.30
C GLY A 53 0.19 5.19 14.63
N CYS A 54 -0.54 4.50 15.51
CA CYS A 54 -1.91 4.87 15.91
C CYS A 54 -2.00 6.23 16.62
N ALA A 55 -0.89 6.77 17.11
CA ALA A 55 -0.84 8.04 17.85
C ALA A 55 -0.74 9.29 16.95
N GLY A 56 -0.54 9.12 15.63
CA GLY A 56 -0.34 10.22 14.71
C GLY A 56 -1.40 10.28 13.60
N PRO A 57 -1.16 11.09 12.55
CA PRO A 57 -2.23 11.57 11.67
C PRO A 57 -2.79 10.56 10.65
N GLY A 58 -2.22 9.35 10.54
CA GLY A 58 -2.70 8.26 9.67
C GLY A 58 -3.14 8.68 8.25
N PRO A 59 -3.86 7.81 7.52
CA PRO A 59 -3.82 6.36 7.66
C PRO A 59 -2.45 5.78 7.28
N ASN A 60 -2.05 4.70 7.95
CA ASN A 60 -0.78 4.02 7.80
C ASN A 60 -0.95 2.69 7.05
N VAL A 61 0.04 2.36 6.24
CA VAL A 61 0.08 1.10 5.49
C VAL A 61 1.38 0.35 5.84
N SER A 62 1.26 -0.91 6.23
CA SER A 62 2.39 -1.85 6.28
C SER A 62 2.23 -2.83 5.14
N VAL A 63 3.34 -3.13 4.46
CA VAL A 63 3.43 -4.13 3.40
C VAL A 63 4.40 -5.19 3.88
N ASP A 64 3.90 -6.41 4.05
CA ASP A 64 4.71 -7.58 4.34
C ASP A 64 4.94 -8.36 3.03
N ILE A 65 6.17 -8.78 2.79
CA ILE A 65 6.58 -9.47 1.56
C ILE A 65 6.87 -10.92 1.91
N PHE A 66 6.16 -11.84 1.26
CA PHE A 66 6.31 -13.27 1.45
C PHE A 66 6.98 -13.89 0.21
N PRO A 67 7.72 -15.01 0.36
CA PRO A 67 8.24 -15.75 -0.77
C PRO A 67 7.09 -16.31 -1.61
N VAL A 68 7.25 -16.33 -2.93
CA VAL A 68 6.31 -17.04 -3.81
C VAL A 68 6.59 -18.53 -3.67
N PRO A 69 5.60 -19.36 -3.26
CA PRO A 69 5.82 -20.79 -3.13
C PRO A 69 6.02 -21.44 -4.50
N PRO A 70 6.85 -22.48 -4.62
CA PRO A 70 6.89 -23.33 -5.80
C PRO A 70 5.51 -23.93 -6.13
N PRO A 71 5.23 -24.28 -7.40
CA PRO A 71 3.96 -24.91 -7.76
C PRO A 71 3.70 -26.19 -6.95
N GLY A 72 2.55 -26.26 -6.29
CA GLY A 72 2.15 -27.40 -5.45
C GLY A 72 2.60 -27.33 -4.00
N GLU A 73 3.43 -26.36 -3.63
CA GLU A 73 3.85 -26.14 -2.25
C GLU A 73 2.94 -25.14 -1.51
N LYS A 74 2.85 -25.29 -0.19
CA LYS A 74 2.10 -24.38 0.67
C LYS A 74 2.89 -23.07 0.84
N ALA A 75 2.19 -21.94 0.75
CA ALA A 75 2.76 -20.64 1.06
C ALA A 75 3.32 -20.58 2.49
N ASP A 76 4.55 -20.09 2.63
CA ASP A 76 5.12 -19.76 3.94
C ASP A 76 4.40 -18.54 4.54
N SER A 77 4.28 -18.51 5.86
CA SER A 77 3.77 -17.39 6.63
C SER A 77 4.87 -16.50 7.21
N VAL A 78 6.14 -16.78 6.91
CA VAL A 78 7.27 -15.95 7.29
C VAL A 78 7.51 -14.87 6.24
N ALA A 79 7.37 -13.61 6.65
CA ALA A 79 7.71 -12.48 5.81
C ALA A 79 9.24 -12.41 5.63
N ILE A 80 9.69 -12.30 4.38
CA ILE A 80 11.11 -12.14 3.99
C ILE A 80 11.50 -10.66 3.81
N GLY A 81 10.53 -9.76 3.91
CA GLY A 81 10.75 -8.33 3.88
C GLY A 81 9.52 -7.56 4.32
N TRP A 82 9.69 -6.28 4.62
CA TRP A 82 8.57 -5.38 4.93
C TRP A 82 8.88 -3.95 4.49
N LYS A 83 7.81 -3.16 4.30
CA LYS A 83 7.88 -1.73 4.08
C LYS A 83 6.70 -1.03 4.74
N THR A 84 6.97 0.02 5.48
CA THR A 84 5.94 0.79 6.19
C THR A 84 5.83 2.21 5.64
N TYR A 85 4.59 2.63 5.40
CA TYR A 85 4.21 3.98 5.01
C TYR A 85 3.53 4.68 6.20
N VAL A 86 4.19 4.66 7.36
CA VAL A 86 3.68 5.29 8.59
C VAL A 86 3.95 6.80 8.52
N TYR A 87 2.90 7.61 8.60
CA TYR A 87 2.93 9.08 8.46
C TYR A 87 3.56 9.62 7.17
N SER A 88 3.89 8.73 6.22
CA SER A 88 4.57 9.07 4.97
C SER A 88 3.72 8.79 3.74
N LEU A 89 2.53 8.20 3.89
CA LEU A 89 1.63 7.92 2.77
C LEU A 89 1.29 9.18 1.95
N ALA A 90 1.15 10.34 2.63
CA ALA A 90 0.92 11.63 1.99
C ALA A 90 2.07 12.11 1.08
N SER A 91 3.27 11.57 1.25
CA SER A 91 4.45 11.97 0.47
C SER A 91 4.53 11.28 -0.89
N LEU A 92 3.68 10.28 -1.14
CA LEU A 92 3.61 9.57 -2.41
C LEU A 92 3.00 10.48 -3.49
N ASP A 93 3.41 10.26 -4.74
CA ASP A 93 2.81 10.94 -5.88
C ASP A 93 1.40 10.41 -6.19
N CYS A 94 1.10 9.16 -5.82
CA CYS A 94 -0.22 8.53 -5.89
C CYS A 94 -0.29 7.28 -5.00
N LEU A 95 -1.51 6.81 -4.70
CA LEU A 95 -1.73 5.61 -3.89
C LEU A 95 -1.29 4.33 -4.60
N ALA A 96 -1.50 4.25 -5.92
CA ALA A 96 -1.05 3.20 -6.84
C ALA A 96 0.42 2.79 -6.64
N ARG A 97 1.27 3.76 -6.27
CA ARG A 97 2.70 3.57 -6.00
C ARG A 97 2.98 2.54 -4.91
N VAL A 98 2.09 2.38 -3.93
CA VAL A 98 2.23 1.34 -2.89
C VAL A 98 2.28 -0.05 -3.51
N ILE A 99 1.41 -0.35 -4.47
CA ILE A 99 1.41 -1.66 -5.13
C ILE A 99 2.57 -1.73 -6.12
N ASP A 100 2.81 -0.67 -6.90
CA ASP A 100 3.77 -0.72 -8.00
C ASP A 100 5.22 -0.88 -7.51
N GLU A 101 5.58 -0.19 -6.43
CA GLU A 101 6.91 -0.31 -5.83
C GLU A 101 7.17 -1.70 -5.24
N ASN A 102 6.14 -2.36 -4.70
CA ASN A 102 6.31 -3.63 -4.00
C ASN A 102 6.13 -4.86 -4.90
N LEU A 103 5.53 -4.70 -6.09
CA LEU A 103 5.51 -5.73 -7.12
C LEU A 103 6.67 -5.63 -8.12
N GLY A 104 7.53 -4.61 -7.99
CA GLY A 104 8.63 -4.35 -8.92
C GLY A 104 8.17 -3.83 -10.29
N THR A 105 6.93 -3.37 -10.41
CA THR A 105 6.36 -2.80 -11.64
C THR A 105 6.61 -1.30 -11.75
N ALA A 106 6.96 -0.63 -10.65
CA ALA A 106 7.45 0.73 -10.67
C ALA A 106 8.88 0.77 -11.24
N GLY A 107 9.08 1.50 -12.33
CA GLY A 107 10.43 1.90 -12.76
C GLY A 107 11.18 2.65 -11.64
N PRO A 108 12.51 2.80 -11.74
CA PRO A 108 13.33 3.34 -10.66
C PRO A 108 12.78 4.68 -10.14
N PRO A 109 12.83 4.93 -8.81
CA PRO A 109 12.33 6.18 -8.24
C PRO A 109 13.05 7.36 -8.88
N ARG A 110 12.30 8.25 -9.54
CA ARG A 110 12.86 9.53 -9.99
C ARG A 110 13.20 10.33 -8.74
N ARG A 111 14.50 10.42 -8.43
CA ARG A 111 15.02 11.38 -7.43
C ARG A 111 14.39 12.73 -7.73
N ARG A 112 13.69 13.32 -6.76
CA ARG A 112 13.36 14.74 -6.82
C ARG A 112 14.69 15.49 -6.90
N ALA A 113 14.93 16.18 -8.02
CA ALA A 113 15.96 17.19 -8.06
C ALA A 113 15.60 18.22 -6.97
N ARG A 114 16.51 18.42 -6.03
CA ARG A 114 16.46 19.54 -5.09
C ARG A 114 16.85 20.81 -5.82
#